data_AF-A0A3N5REB3-F1
#
_entry.id   AF-A0A3N5REB3-F1
#
_cell.length_a   1.000
_cell.length_b   1.000
_cell.length_c   1.000
_cell.angle_alpha   90.00
_cell.angle_beta   90.00
_cell.angle_gamma   90.00
#
_symmetry.space_group_name_H-M   'P 1'
#
loop_
_entity.id
_entity.type
_entity.pdbx_description
1 polymer ?
#
loop_
_entity_poly.entity_id
_entity_poly.type
_entity_poly.pdbx_seq_one_letter_code
_entity_poly.pdbx_strand_id
1 'polypeptide(L)'
;MVTMLGKIIKVFLIVMLGFLALTTIAGGIALITDSMGMPVELLEGSPFSSYTIPGLSLAVIVGGSASFAAVLLFRKNKFSYLFSAAAGIVIMFFEFVEVQAVGTIDGLGQFLQIFYFSLGMLIVVLSMGNWFLSLRSEQGELMRQSMQG
;
A
#
# COMPACT_ATOMS: atom_id res chain seq x y z
N MET A 1 7.48 -5.76 26.75
CA MET A 1 8.03 -4.83 25.74
C MET A 1 7.64 -5.25 24.31
N VAL A 2 7.94 -6.50 23.89
CA VAL A 2 7.61 -7.04 22.54
C VAL A 2 6.12 -6.98 22.19
N THR A 3 5.23 -7.26 23.15
CA THR A 3 3.76 -7.21 22.96
C THR A 3 3.19 -5.81 22.78
N MET A 4 3.85 -4.76 23.29
CA MET A 4 3.42 -3.37 23.10
C MET A 4 3.85 -2.86 21.73
N LEU A 5 5.09 -3.18 21.32
CA LEU A 5 5.62 -2.79 20.01
C LEU A 5 4.80 -3.37 18.85
N GLY A 6 4.43 -4.65 18.92
CA GLY A 6 3.59 -5.27 17.89
C GLY A 6 2.20 -4.64 17.76
N LYS A 7 1.58 -4.21 18.88
CA LYS A 7 0.31 -3.48 18.86
C LYS A 7 0.46 -2.10 18.20
N ILE A 8 1.54 -1.38 18.53
CA ILE A 8 1.83 -0.07 17.95
C ILE A 8 2.01 -0.18 16.44
N ILE A 9 2.84 -1.13 15.97
CA ILE A 9 3.09 -1.30 14.53
C ILE A 9 1.80 -1.69 13.80
N LYS A 10 0.97 -2.55 14.41
CA LYS A 10 -0.32 -2.91 13.84
C LYS A 10 -1.25 -1.69 13.68
N VAL A 11 -1.37 -0.85 14.71
CA VAL A 11 -2.16 0.39 14.63
C VAL A 11 -1.59 1.32 13.59
N PHE A 12 -0.27 1.47 13.53
CA PHE A 12 0.41 2.30 12.55
C PHE A 12 0.16 1.83 11.12
N LEU A 13 0.29 0.52 10.84
CA LEU A 13 -0.03 -0.08 9.53
C LEU A 13 -1.49 0.16 9.14
N ILE A 14 -2.42 0.02 10.08
CA ILE A 14 -3.85 0.30 9.84
C ILE A 14 -4.04 1.76 9.41
N VAL A 15 -3.40 2.71 10.11
CA VAL A 15 -3.49 4.13 9.78
C VAL A 15 -2.89 4.40 8.40
N MET A 16 -1.72 3.85 8.09
CA MET A 16 -1.06 4.02 6.79
C MET A 16 -1.91 3.45 5.64
N LEU A 17 -2.45 2.24 5.80
CA LEU A 17 -3.28 1.59 4.78
C LEU A 17 -4.64 2.29 4.63
N GLY A 18 -5.24 2.76 5.73
CA GLY A 18 -6.45 3.56 5.69
C GLY A 18 -6.23 4.90 4.99
N PHE A 19 -5.13 5.59 5.29
CA PHE A 19 -4.73 6.81 4.60
C PHE A 19 -4.51 6.55 3.10
N LEU A 20 -3.71 5.55 2.76
CA LEU A 20 -3.45 5.15 1.36
C LEU A 20 -4.75 4.84 0.62
N ALA A 21 -5.64 4.05 1.22
CA ALA A 21 -6.93 3.71 0.63
C ALA A 21 -7.77 4.96 0.34
N LEU A 22 -7.92 5.85 1.32
CA LEU A 22 -8.72 7.07 1.17
C LEU A 22 -8.15 7.98 0.08
N THR A 23 -6.84 8.24 0.08
CA THR A 23 -6.24 9.18 -0.86
C THR A 23 -6.17 8.62 -2.28
N THR A 24 -5.92 7.33 -2.47
CA THR A 24 -5.90 6.69 -3.80
C THR A 24 -7.30 6.54 -4.39
N ILE A 25 -8.32 6.26 -3.58
CA ILE A 25 -9.71 6.27 -4.05
C ILE A 25 -10.10 7.69 -4.47
N ALA A 26 -9.83 8.69 -3.63
CA ALA A 26 -10.12 10.08 -3.95
C ALA A 26 -9.36 10.56 -5.20
N GLY A 27 -8.06 10.26 -5.29
CA GLY A 27 -7.22 10.58 -6.45
C GLY A 27 -7.69 9.88 -7.72
N GLY A 28 -8.04 8.59 -7.65
CA GLY A 28 -8.55 7.84 -8.79
C GLY A 28 -9.89 8.38 -9.29
N ILE A 29 -10.81 8.75 -8.39
CA ILE A 29 -12.06 9.44 -8.76
C ILE A 29 -11.75 10.77 -9.44
N ALA A 30 -10.85 11.56 -8.87
CA ALA A 30 -10.48 12.87 -9.39
C ALA A 30 -9.88 12.79 -10.81
N LEU A 31 -9.09 11.75 -11.10
CA LEU A 31 -8.59 11.44 -12.43
C LEU A 31 -9.70 11.08 -13.42
N ILE A 32 -10.66 10.25 -12.99
CA ILE A 32 -11.78 9.82 -13.85
C ILE A 32 -12.72 10.98 -14.17
N THR A 33 -12.96 11.88 -13.21
CA THR A 33 -13.86 13.02 -13.37
C THR A 33 -13.18 14.28 -13.93
N ASP A 34 -11.89 14.17 -14.28
CA ASP A 34 -11.06 15.30 -14.73
C ASP A 34 -11.09 16.51 -13.77
N SER A 35 -11.23 16.27 -12.47
CA SER A 35 -11.36 17.35 -11.48
C SER A 35 -10.00 17.98 -11.14
N MET A 36 -8.90 17.38 -11.61
CA MET A 36 -7.54 17.91 -11.47
C MET A 36 -7.11 18.78 -12.65
N GLY A 37 -7.86 18.78 -13.77
CA GLY A 37 -7.54 19.57 -14.96
C GLY A 37 -6.18 19.21 -15.56
N MET A 38 -5.81 17.93 -15.56
CA MET A 38 -4.51 17.50 -16.07
C MET A 38 -4.56 17.38 -17.61
N PRO A 39 -3.60 17.98 -18.32
CA PRO A 39 -3.54 17.92 -19.78
C PRO A 39 -3.27 16.48 -20.24
N VAL A 40 -4.13 15.96 -21.12
CA VAL A 40 -3.98 14.60 -21.68
C VAL A 40 -2.68 14.44 -22.46
N GLU A 41 -2.08 15.54 -22.90
CA GLU A 41 -0.77 15.61 -23.54
C GLU A 41 0.34 15.02 -22.67
N LEU A 42 0.19 14.98 -21.34
CA LEU A 42 1.15 14.28 -20.46
C LEU A 42 1.19 12.77 -20.70
N LEU A 43 0.16 12.20 -21.32
CA LEU A 43 0.10 10.78 -21.69
C LEU A 43 0.71 10.51 -23.08
N GLU A 44 1.22 11.52 -23.79
CA GLU A 44 1.88 11.32 -25.09
C GLU A 44 3.05 10.35 -24.96
N GLY A 45 3.07 9.32 -25.81
CA GLY A 45 4.07 8.24 -25.75
C GLY A 45 3.74 7.12 -24.75
N SER A 46 2.68 7.27 -23.95
CA SER A 46 2.14 6.21 -23.10
C SER A 46 1.13 5.33 -23.87
N PRO A 47 0.77 4.13 -23.34
CA PRO A 47 -0.29 3.31 -23.93
C PRO A 47 -1.72 3.83 -23.63
N PHE A 48 -1.86 4.94 -22.89
CA PHE A 48 -3.15 5.44 -22.44
C PHE A 48 -3.59 6.65 -23.27
N SER A 49 -4.83 6.64 -23.74
CA SER A 49 -5.46 7.77 -24.44
C SER A 49 -6.27 8.68 -23.51
N SER A 50 -6.48 8.28 -22.25
CA SER A 50 -7.16 9.07 -21.22
C SER A 50 -6.76 8.61 -19.82
N TYR A 51 -7.05 9.45 -18.81
CA TYR A 51 -6.83 9.14 -17.40
C TYR A 51 -7.82 8.14 -16.81
N THR A 52 -8.80 7.63 -17.57
CA THR A 52 -9.82 6.72 -17.06
C THR A 52 -9.22 5.39 -16.57
N ILE A 53 -8.32 4.78 -17.36
CA ILE A 53 -7.67 3.52 -16.98
C ILE A 53 -6.70 3.71 -15.81
N PRO A 54 -5.80 4.71 -15.83
CA PRO A 54 -4.98 5.04 -14.65
C PRO A 54 -5.83 5.31 -13.39
N GLY A 55 -6.89 6.11 -13.50
CA GLY A 55 -7.75 6.46 -12.37
C GLY A 55 -8.52 5.27 -11.79
N LEU A 56 -9.05 4.38 -12.65
CA LEU A 56 -9.67 3.12 -12.20
C LEU A 56 -8.65 2.20 -11.52
N SER A 57 -7.43 2.10 -12.06
CA SER A 57 -6.36 1.31 -11.46
C SER A 57 -5.97 1.87 -10.09
N LEU A 58 -5.86 3.19 -9.95
CA LEU A 58 -5.57 3.86 -8.69
C LEU A 58 -6.67 3.61 -7.65
N ALA A 59 -7.94 3.83 -8.01
CA ALA A 59 -9.05 3.66 -7.06
C ALA A 59 -9.30 2.18 -6.69
N VAL A 60 -9.36 1.30 -7.69
CA VAL A 60 -9.80 -0.09 -7.49
C VAL A 60 -8.64 -1.00 -7.09
N ILE A 61 -7.52 -0.95 -7.80
CA ILE A 61 -6.41 -1.87 -7.56
C ILE A 61 -5.62 -1.40 -6.34
N VAL A 62 -5.17 -0.14 -6.34
CA VAL A 62 -4.39 0.40 -5.21
C VAL A 62 -5.30 0.65 -4.01
N GLY A 63 -6.37 1.42 -4.16
CA GLY A 63 -7.29 1.72 -3.07
C GLY A 63 -8.01 0.50 -2.51
N GLY A 64 -8.42 -0.44 -3.38
CA GLY A 64 -9.05 -1.69 -2.97
C GLY A 64 -8.09 -2.62 -2.23
N SER A 65 -6.86 -2.79 -2.71
CA SER A 65 -5.86 -3.63 -2.01
C SER A 65 -5.50 -3.07 -0.63
N ALA A 66 -5.32 -1.75 -0.52
CA ALA A 66 -5.07 -1.07 0.75
C ALA A 66 -6.25 -1.21 1.72
N SER A 67 -7.49 -0.99 1.24
CA SER A 67 -8.71 -1.17 2.03
C SER A 67 -8.85 -2.60 2.55
N PHE A 68 -8.62 -3.58 1.67
CA PHE A 68 -8.71 -4.99 2.03
C PHE A 68 -7.67 -5.37 3.09
N ALA A 69 -6.41 -4.95 2.93
CA ALA A 69 -5.35 -5.18 3.90
C ALA A 69 -5.64 -4.53 5.26
N ALA A 70 -6.17 -3.30 5.27
CA ALA A 70 -6.59 -2.62 6.50
C ALA A 70 -7.67 -3.41 7.24
N VAL A 71 -8.70 -3.88 6.52
CA VAL A 71 -9.79 -4.72 7.10
C VAL A 71 -9.24 -6.02 7.67
N LEU A 72 -8.29 -6.68 6.99
CA LEU A 72 -7.67 -7.90 7.52
C LEU A 72 -6.88 -7.65 8.81
N LEU A 73 -6.15 -6.54 8.90
CA LEU A 73 -5.47 -6.13 10.13
C LEU A 73 -6.48 -5.90 11.25
N PHE A 74 -7.56 -5.15 11.00
CA PHE A 74 -8.62 -4.91 11.98
C PHE A 74 -9.24 -6.22 12.49
N ARG A 75 -9.54 -7.15 11.58
CA ARG A 75 -10.09 -8.48 11.91
C ARG A 75 -9.08 -9.45 12.52
N LYS A 76 -7.83 -9.02 12.72
CA LYS A 76 -6.74 -9.84 13.27
C LYS A 76 -6.50 -11.13 12.47
N ASN A 77 -6.67 -11.09 11.15
CA ASN A 77 -6.46 -12.25 10.29
C ASN A 77 -4.97 -12.64 10.23
N LYS A 78 -4.67 -13.94 10.19
CA LYS A 78 -3.31 -14.48 10.11
C LYS A 78 -2.52 -14.03 8.87
N PHE A 79 -3.20 -13.72 7.77
CA PHE A 79 -2.58 -13.24 6.53
C PHE A 79 -2.49 -11.72 6.43
N SER A 80 -2.92 -10.99 7.46
CA SER A 80 -3.01 -9.52 7.41
C SER A 80 -1.70 -8.85 6.99
N TYR A 81 -0.56 -9.23 7.58
CA TYR A 81 0.75 -8.68 7.21
C TYR A 81 1.17 -9.01 5.77
N LEU A 82 0.79 -10.19 5.25
CA LEU A 82 1.11 -10.55 3.87
C LEU A 82 0.34 -9.67 2.87
N PHE A 83 -0.96 -9.47 3.11
CA PHE A 83 -1.77 -8.59 2.28
C PHE A 83 -1.39 -7.10 2.44
N SER A 84 -0.94 -6.68 3.61
CA SER A 84 -0.37 -5.34 3.81
C SER A 84 0.89 -5.14 2.96
N ALA A 85 1.82 -6.11 2.96
CA ALA A 85 3.00 -6.06 2.10
C ALA A 85 2.60 -6.05 0.61
N ALA A 86 1.64 -6.87 0.20
CA ALA A 86 1.13 -6.87 -1.17
C ALA A 86 0.56 -5.50 -1.57
N ALA A 87 -0.24 -4.86 -0.71
CA ALA A 87 -0.76 -3.50 -0.96
C ALA A 87 0.36 -2.46 -1.09
N GLY A 88 1.41 -2.56 -0.26
CA GLY A 88 2.61 -1.71 -0.37
C GLY A 88 3.35 -1.90 -1.70
N ILE A 89 3.47 -3.13 -2.19
CA ILE A 89 4.06 -3.43 -3.51
C ILE A 89 3.17 -2.88 -4.63
N VAL A 90 1.85 -2.99 -4.51
CA VAL A 90 0.89 -2.50 -5.51
C VAL A 90 1.02 -0.99 -5.70
N ILE A 91 1.09 -0.19 -4.63
CA ILE A 91 1.29 1.27 -4.77
C ILE A 91 2.68 1.57 -5.36
N MET A 92 3.74 0.88 -4.94
CA MET A 92 5.08 1.09 -5.53
C MET A 92 5.12 0.78 -7.03
N PHE A 93 4.42 -0.28 -7.46
CA PHE A 93 4.31 -0.65 -8.86
C PHE A 93 3.46 0.38 -9.63
N PHE A 94 2.39 0.87 -9.03
CA PHE A 94 1.58 1.94 -9.62
C PHE A 94 2.43 3.19 -9.89
N GLU A 95 3.16 3.67 -8.88
CA GLU A 95 4.04 4.84 -9.00
C GLU A 95 5.13 4.64 -10.06
N PHE A 96 5.69 3.43 -10.15
CA PHE A 96 6.63 3.09 -11.22
C PHE A 96 5.98 3.21 -12.61
N VAL A 97 4.79 2.64 -12.80
CA VAL A 97 4.06 2.72 -14.08
C VAL A 97 3.64 4.17 -14.37
N GLU A 98 3.24 4.94 -13.37
CA GLU A 98 2.91 6.35 -13.49
C GLU A 98 4.10 7.14 -14.04
N VAL A 99 5.27 7.04 -13.40
CA VAL A 99 6.49 7.71 -13.87
C VAL A 99 6.85 7.30 -15.30
N GLN A 100 6.62 6.05 -15.68
CA GLN A 100 6.85 5.61 -17.06
C GLN A 100 5.81 6.15 -18.06
N ALA A 101 4.58 6.44 -17.61
CA ALA A 101 3.49 6.89 -18.46
C ALA A 101 3.44 8.42 -18.63
N VAL A 102 3.70 9.18 -17.56
CA VAL A 102 3.61 10.65 -17.55
C VAL A 102 4.93 11.35 -17.25
N GLY A 103 5.99 10.59 -16.96
CA GLY A 103 7.27 11.14 -16.51
C GLY A 103 7.24 11.63 -15.06
N THR A 104 8.33 12.28 -14.66
CA THR A 104 8.40 13.00 -13.40
C THR A 104 7.74 14.36 -13.58
N ILE A 105 6.58 14.56 -12.95
CA ILE A 105 5.84 15.83 -13.02
C ILE A 105 6.43 16.80 -12.00
N ASP A 106 6.89 17.98 -12.41
CA ASP A 106 7.49 18.95 -11.48
C ASP A 106 6.55 19.40 -10.34
N GLY A 107 7.13 19.80 -9.21
CA GLY A 107 6.39 20.36 -8.09
C GLY A 107 5.63 19.31 -7.29
N LEU A 108 4.30 19.45 -7.20
CA LEU A 108 3.48 18.58 -6.34
C LEU A 108 3.44 17.14 -6.85
N GLY A 109 3.47 16.92 -8.18
CA GLY A 109 3.44 15.57 -8.76
C GLY A 109 4.63 14.71 -8.32
N GLN A 110 5.85 15.23 -8.49
CA GLN A 110 7.07 14.56 -8.07
C GLN A 110 7.09 14.27 -6.57
N PHE A 111 6.60 15.23 -5.76
CA PHE A 111 6.49 15.01 -4.32
C PHE A 111 5.54 13.84 -4.00
N LEU A 112 4.37 13.79 -4.64
CA LEU A 112 3.42 12.71 -4.46
C LEU A 112 4.00 11.36 -4.89
N GLN A 113 4.70 11.31 -6.03
CA GLN A 113 5.34 10.09 -6.53
C GLN A 113 6.35 9.52 -5.52
N ILE A 114 7.26 10.37 -5.01
CA ILE A 114 8.25 9.97 -4.00
C ILE A 114 7.57 9.57 -2.69
N PHE A 115 6.56 10.33 -2.27
CA PHE A 115 5.85 10.11 -1.01
C PHE A 115 5.11 8.76 -1.01
N TYR A 116 4.32 8.47 -2.05
CA TYR A 116 3.55 7.23 -2.12
C TYR A 116 4.44 6.01 -2.36
N PHE A 117 5.50 6.13 -3.15
CA PHE A 117 6.50 5.08 -3.28
C PHE A 117 7.17 4.75 -1.93
N SER A 118 7.57 5.79 -1.18
CA SER A 118 8.15 5.64 0.16
C SER A 118 7.17 5.06 1.18
N LEU A 119 5.90 5.49 1.11
CA LEU A 119 4.82 4.94 1.93
C LEU A 119 4.64 3.44 1.68
N GLY A 120 4.59 3.03 0.40
CA GLY A 120 4.52 1.63 0.02
C GLY A 120 5.69 0.82 0.55
N MET A 121 6.91 1.32 0.39
CA MET A 121 8.12 0.69 0.92
C MET A 121 8.06 0.51 2.43
N LEU A 122 7.65 1.54 3.17
CA LEU A 122 7.52 1.47 4.62
C LEU A 122 6.47 0.44 5.06
N ILE A 123 5.34 0.36 4.36
CA ILE A 123 4.31 -0.67 4.60
C ILE A 123 4.92 -2.07 4.40
N VAL A 124 5.67 -2.30 3.33
CA VAL A 124 6.31 -3.59 3.05
C VAL A 124 7.28 -3.97 4.16
N VAL A 125 8.19 -3.06 4.53
CA VAL A 125 9.22 -3.30 5.55
C VAL A 125 8.58 -3.63 6.90
N LEU A 126 7.63 -2.82 7.35
CA LEU A 126 6.97 -3.03 8.64
C LEU A 126 6.14 -4.32 8.65
N SER A 127 5.43 -4.61 7.55
CA SER A 127 4.59 -5.80 7.45
C SER A 127 5.42 -7.08 7.44
N MET A 128 6.47 -7.13 6.62
CA MET A 128 7.35 -8.31 6.52
C MET A 128 8.19 -8.51 7.78
N GLY A 129 8.69 -7.43 8.38
CA GLY A 129 9.39 -7.48 9.67
C GLY A 129 8.50 -8.09 10.76
N ASN A 130 7.24 -7.68 10.86
CA ASN A 130 6.33 -8.22 11.87
C ASN A 130 5.89 -9.65 11.57
N TRP A 131 5.66 -10.00 10.30
CA TRP A 131 5.34 -11.36 9.92
C TRP A 131 6.48 -12.34 10.27
N PHE A 132 7.73 -11.95 10.03
CA PHE A 132 8.88 -12.79 10.38
C PHE A 132 9.03 -12.95 11.90
N LEU A 133 8.79 -11.88 12.67
CA LEU A 133 8.81 -11.95 14.13
C LEU A 133 7.68 -12.83 14.68
N SER A 134 6.49 -12.84 14.07
CA SER A 134 5.39 -13.71 14.51
C SER A 134 5.68 -15.19 14.27
N LEU A 135 6.35 -15.54 13.16
CA LEU A 135 6.76 -16.92 12.90
C LEU A 135 7.76 -17.43 13.95
N ARG A 136 8.69 -16.57 14.39
CA ARG A 136 9.66 -16.94 15.43
C ARG A 136 8.99 -17.20 16.79
N SER A 137 7.94 -16.46 17.14
CA SER A 137 7.20 -16.71 18.38
C SER A 137 6.46 -18.05 18.37
N GLU A 138 5.81 -18.40 17.25
CA GLU A 138 5.07 -19.65 17.13
C GLU A 138 5.98 -20.88 17.24
N GLN A 139 7.15 -20.87 16.60
CA GLN A 139 8.11 -21.98 16.69
C GLN A 139 8.65 -22.18 18.13
N GLY A 140 8.91 -21.09 18.84
CA GLY A 140 9.41 -21.17 20.23
C GLY A 140 8.39 -21.78 21.19
N GLU A 141 7.10 -21.57 20.96
CA GLU A 141 6.03 -22.19 21.76
C GLU A 141 5.92 -23.69 21.49
N LEU A 142 6.01 -24.11 20.23
CA LEU A 142 5.97 -25.53 19.85
C LEU A 142 7.13 -26.33 20.46
N MET A 143 8.35 -25.79 20.46
CA MET A 143 9.51 -26.45 21.08
C MET A 143 9.35 -26.61 22.60
N ARG A 144 8.73 -25.63 23.27
CA ARG A 144 8.46 -25.73 24.71
C ARG A 144 7.43 -26.82 25.01
N GLN A 145 6.40 -26.94 24.17
CA GLN A 145 5.39 -28.00 24.32
C GLN A 145 5.98 -29.39 24.11
N SER A 146 6.89 -29.57 23.14
CA SER A 146 7.55 -30.87 22.90
C SER A 146 8.52 -31.30 24.00
N MET A 147 9.05 -30.37 24.80
CA MET A 147 9.91 -30.69 25.96
C MET A 147 9.11 -31.01 27.24
N GLN A 148 7.81 -30.74 27.25
CA GLN A 148 6.93 -30.91 28.42
C GLN A 148 6.02 -32.15 28.33
N GLY A 149 6.02 -32.85 27.19
CA GLY A 149 5.31 -34.13 27.00
C GLY A 149 6.29 -35.29 26.93
#